data_AF-A0A6C0CY02-F1
#
_entry.id   AF-A0A6C0CY02-F1
#
_cell.length_a   1.000
_cell.length_b   1.000
_cell.length_c   1.000
_cell.angle_alpha   90.00
_cell.angle_beta   90.00
_cell.angle_gamma   90.00
#
_symmetry.space_group_name_H-M   'P 1'
#
loop_
_entity.id
_entity.type
_entity.pdbx_description
1 polymer ?
#
loop_
_entity_poly.entity_id
_entity_poly.type
_entity_poly.pdbx_seq_one_letter_code
_entity_poly.pdbx_strand_id
1 'polypeptide(L)'
;MSSIQKISSDCCQVISTEKKDVKKETYGDCAICMEKLDSSKNFATTNCKHAFCLTCLMRALKDNNTCPLCRQNIEEEKPKTGKNLVFEEVIEVAKDEIEMFEWRDHLDAMMHFDTPQSALKNMLKLFSVRLVRSIINFQNDEEEWEVEDSEDEEE
;
A
#
# COMPACT_ATOMS: atom_id res chain seq x y z
N MET A 1 28.48 -46.39 30.53
CA MET A 1 28.61 -44.92 30.49
C MET A 1 28.94 -44.59 29.05
N SER A 2 28.09 -44.02 28.18
CA SER A 2 27.02 -43.05 28.36
C SER A 2 25.83 -43.40 27.45
N SER A 3 24.72 -42.71 27.67
CA SER A 3 23.34 -43.16 27.45
C SER A 3 22.78 -43.00 26.04
N ILE A 4 21.74 -43.81 25.81
CA ILE A 4 20.74 -43.85 24.75
C ILE A 4 20.07 -42.48 24.55
N GLN A 5 19.74 -42.10 23.31
CA GLN A 5 18.34 -41.89 22.85
C GLN A 5 18.25 -41.61 21.35
N LYS A 6 17.56 -42.53 20.65
CA LYS A 6 16.94 -42.32 19.34
C LYS A 6 15.71 -41.43 19.55
N ILE A 7 15.50 -40.42 18.71
CA ILE A 7 14.19 -39.79 18.57
C ILE A 7 13.78 -39.90 17.10
N SER A 8 12.77 -40.75 16.92
CA SER A 8 12.03 -41.06 15.71
C SER A 8 10.95 -40.01 15.51
N SER A 9 10.66 -39.71 14.24
CA SER A 9 9.36 -39.41 13.61
C SER A 9 8.34 -38.53 14.33
N ASP A 10 7.68 -37.71 13.52
CA ASP A 10 6.39 -37.03 13.77
C ASP A 10 6.46 -35.63 14.37
N CYS A 11 6.73 -34.64 13.50
CA CYS A 11 6.34 -33.25 13.75
C CYS A 11 5.53 -32.71 12.57
N CYS A 12 4.33 -33.25 12.40
CA CYS A 12 3.18 -32.57 11.80
C CYS A 12 1.93 -33.03 12.56
N GLN A 13 1.84 -32.62 13.81
CA GLN A 13 0.58 -32.74 14.55
C GLN A 13 -0.29 -31.54 14.18
N VAL A 14 -1.20 -31.79 13.25
CA VAL A 14 -2.40 -31.00 12.98
C VAL A 14 -3.09 -30.70 14.31
N ILE A 15 -3.05 -29.43 14.73
CA ILE A 15 -3.77 -28.95 15.90
C ILE A 15 -5.25 -28.87 15.52
N SER A 16 -6.05 -29.72 16.15
CA SER A 16 -7.51 -29.78 16.08
C SER A 16 -8.12 -28.38 16.27
N THR A 17 -8.89 -27.92 15.29
CA THR A 17 -9.59 -26.63 15.35
C THR A 17 -10.78 -26.73 16.29
N GLU A 18 -10.57 -26.40 17.57
CA GLU A 18 -11.67 -26.01 18.45
C GLU A 18 -12.26 -24.70 17.92
N LYS A 19 -13.48 -24.77 17.38
CA LYS A 19 -14.29 -23.60 17.03
C LYS A 19 -14.67 -22.87 18.32
N LYS A 20 -13.78 -22.00 18.81
CA LYS A 20 -14.17 -20.96 19.76
C LYS A 20 -15.10 -20.00 19.04
N ASP A 21 -16.34 -19.87 19.51
CA ASP A 21 -17.25 -18.77 19.19
C ASP A 21 -16.58 -17.45 19.58
N VAL A 22 -15.78 -16.90 18.68
CA VAL A 22 -15.30 -15.53 18.77
C VAL A 22 -16.54 -14.66 18.58
N LYS A 23 -17.02 -14.03 19.65
CA LYS A 23 -18.03 -12.96 19.56
C LYS A 23 -17.47 -11.89 18.63
N LYS A 24 -17.89 -11.92 17.36
CA LYS A 24 -17.53 -10.89 16.39
C LYS A 24 -18.17 -9.58 16.86
N GLU A 25 -17.36 -8.57 17.12
CA GLU A 25 -17.86 -7.22 17.31
C GLU A 25 -18.54 -6.78 16.01
N THR A 26 -19.79 -6.33 16.11
CA THR A 26 -20.59 -5.86 14.98
C THR A 26 -20.61 -4.34 15.00
N TYR A 27 -20.25 -3.70 13.89
CA TYR A 27 -20.18 -2.25 13.74
C TYR A 27 -21.42 -1.68 13.03
N GLY A 28 -22.53 -2.44 13.03
CA GLY A 28 -23.77 -2.14 12.34
C GLY A 28 -23.88 -2.81 10.97
N ASP A 29 -24.79 -2.31 10.15
CA ASP A 29 -25.04 -2.81 8.79
C ASP A 29 -24.68 -1.73 7.76
N CYS A 30 -24.12 -2.15 6.63
CA CYS A 30 -23.82 -1.25 5.52
C CYS A 30 -25.13 -0.75 4.89
N ALA A 31 -25.39 0.56 4.90
CA ALA A 31 -26.62 1.11 4.30
C ALA A 31 -26.72 0.99 2.77
N ILE A 32 -25.66 0.54 2.09
CA ILE A 32 -25.62 0.38 0.62
C ILE A 32 -25.95 -1.06 0.22
N CYS A 33 -25.24 -2.05 0.79
CA CYS A 33 -25.45 -3.47 0.45
C CYS A 33 -26.29 -4.24 1.49
N MET A 34 -26.64 -3.60 2.61
CA MET A 34 -27.40 -4.18 3.73
C MET A 34 -26.71 -5.37 4.40
N GLU A 35 -25.40 -5.53 4.20
CA GLU A 35 -24.62 -6.57 4.86
C GLU A 35 -24.06 -6.10 6.21
N LYS A 36 -23.98 -7.04 7.15
CA LYS A 36 -23.33 -6.83 8.46
C LYS A 36 -21.87 -6.43 8.30
N LEU A 37 -21.48 -5.41 9.05
CA LEU A 37 -20.11 -4.97 9.25
C LEU A 37 -19.56 -5.64 10.50
N ASP A 38 -18.60 -6.55 10.34
CA ASP A 38 -17.94 -7.26 11.42
C ASP A 38 -16.42 -7.17 11.28
N SER A 39 -15.68 -7.58 12.31
CA SER A 39 -14.21 -7.56 12.30
C SER A 39 -13.57 -8.43 11.21
N SER A 40 -14.34 -9.23 10.46
CA SER A 40 -13.85 -10.03 9.34
C SER A 40 -13.99 -9.36 7.97
N LYS A 41 -14.65 -8.20 7.90
CA LYS A 41 -14.84 -7.44 6.66
C LYS A 41 -14.12 -6.09 6.73
N ASN A 42 -13.66 -5.62 5.57
CA ASN A 42 -13.13 -4.27 5.43
C ASN A 42 -14.28 -3.26 5.39
N PHE A 43 -14.38 -2.41 6.40
CA PHE A 43 -15.35 -1.34 6.48
C PHE A 43 -14.67 -0.01 6.82
N ALA A 44 -15.32 1.09 6.48
CA ALA A 44 -14.87 2.43 6.76
C ALA A 44 -15.97 3.20 7.47
N THR A 45 -15.58 4.05 8.42
CA THR A 45 -16.47 4.99 9.10
C THR A 45 -16.12 6.39 8.66
N THR A 46 -17.11 7.14 8.19
CA THR A 46 -16.94 8.51 7.72
C THR A 46 -16.78 9.50 8.88
N ASN A 47 -16.32 10.73 8.59
CA ASN A 47 -16.28 11.85 9.56
C ASN A 47 -17.67 12.14 10.21
N CYS A 48 -18.75 11.91 9.47
CA CYS A 48 -20.13 11.98 9.96
C CYS A 48 -20.61 10.71 10.71
N LYS A 49 -19.68 9.79 11.04
CA LYS A 49 -19.90 8.58 11.85
C LYS A 49 -20.80 7.52 11.22
N HIS A 50 -20.97 7.54 9.90
CA HIS A 50 -21.69 6.50 9.17
C HIS A 50 -20.72 5.42 8.67
N ALA A 51 -21.09 4.16 8.86
CA ALA A 51 -20.25 3.02 8.50
C ALA A 51 -20.75 2.31 7.23
N PHE A 52 -19.81 1.93 6.36
CA PHE A 52 -20.09 1.24 5.10
C PHE A 52 -18.99 0.21 4.81
N CYS A 53 -19.28 -0.80 3.99
CA CYS A 53 -18.22 -1.62 3.40
C CYS A 53 -17.27 -0.69 2.62
N LEU A 54 -15.96 -0.90 2.73
CA LEU A 54 -14.96 -0.05 2.06
C LEU A 54 -15.22 0.04 0.55
N THR A 55 -15.56 -1.10 -0.07
CA THR A 55 -15.89 -1.17 -1.51
C THR A 55 -17.17 -0.42 -1.87
N CYS A 56 -18.20 -0.45 -1.01
CA CYS A 56 -19.45 0.27 -1.23
C CYS A 56 -19.22 1.78 -1.11
N LEU A 57 -18.46 2.22 -0.11
CA LEU A 57 -18.12 3.63 0.05
C LEU A 57 -17.31 4.15 -1.14
N MET A 58 -16.24 3.45 -1.54
CA MET A 58 -15.40 3.85 -2.68
C MET A 58 -16.19 3.98 -3.99
N ARG A 59 -17.16 3.08 -4.23
CA ARG A 59 -18.05 3.19 -5.40
C ARG A 59 -18.93 4.42 -5.34
N ALA A 60 -19.51 4.73 -4.17
CA ALA A 60 -20.36 5.90 -4.01
C ALA A 60 -19.58 7.21 -4.15
N LEU A 61 -18.33 7.24 -3.65
CA LEU A 61 -17.46 8.42 -3.72
C LEU A 61 -16.90 8.71 -5.12
N LYS A 62 -16.97 7.74 -6.03
CA LYS A 62 -16.57 7.95 -7.43
C LYS A 62 -17.39 9.05 -8.12
N ASP A 63 -18.69 9.09 -7.83
CA ASP A 63 -19.61 10.03 -8.47
C ASP A 63 -19.83 11.29 -7.61
N ASN A 64 -19.92 11.13 -6.27
CA ASN A 64 -20.19 12.23 -5.35
C ASN A 64 -19.34 12.14 -4.08
N ASN A 65 -18.61 13.21 -3.72
CA ASN A 65 -17.79 13.26 -2.51
C ASN A 65 -18.59 13.51 -1.21
N THR A 66 -19.72 12.83 -1.06
CA THR A 66 -20.67 13.03 0.05
C THR A 66 -21.08 11.70 0.65
N CYS A 67 -21.39 11.71 1.95
CA CYS A 67 -21.90 10.54 2.63
C CYS A 67 -23.23 10.07 2.01
N PRO A 68 -23.36 8.78 1.63
CA PRO A 68 -24.62 8.26 1.06
C PRO A 68 -25.84 8.34 1.99
N LEU A 69 -25.62 8.46 3.31
CA LEU A 69 -26.68 8.56 4.31
C LEU A 69 -27.10 9.99 4.61
N CYS A 70 -26.16 10.87 4.96
CA CYS A 70 -26.48 12.24 5.40
C CYS A 70 -26.06 13.34 4.43
N ARG A 71 -25.42 12.99 3.30
CA ARG A 71 -24.92 13.92 2.27
C ARG A 71 -23.87 14.93 2.75
N GLN A 72 -23.34 14.76 3.96
CA GLN A 72 -22.21 15.56 4.44
C GLN A 72 -20.95 15.24 3.62
N ASN A 73 -20.17 16.27 3.26
CA ASN A 73 -18.90 16.08 2.57
C ASN A 73 -17.96 15.17 3.36
N ILE A 74 -17.37 14.20 2.67
CA ILE A 74 -16.37 13.30 3.26
C ILE A 74 -15.01 13.99 3.31
N GLU A 75 -14.64 14.67 2.23
CA GLU A 75 -13.47 15.54 2.14
C GLU A 75 -13.89 16.93 1.65
N GLU A 76 -13.23 17.98 2.13
CA GLU A 76 -13.53 19.37 1.74
C GLU A 76 -13.06 19.67 0.31
N GLU A 77 -11.90 19.14 -0.07
CA GLU A 77 -11.37 19.21 -1.43
C GLU A 77 -11.44 17.82 -2.08
N LYS A 78 -11.86 17.76 -3.35
CA LYS A 78 -11.73 16.51 -4.11
C LYS A 78 -10.23 16.25 -4.33
N PRO A 79 -9.75 14.99 -4.26
CA PRO A 79 -8.39 14.69 -4.65
C PRO A 79 -8.17 15.19 -6.08
N LYS A 80 -7.17 16.06 -6.26
CA LYS A 80 -6.79 16.55 -7.58
C LYS A 80 -6.49 15.30 -8.42
N THR A 81 -7.23 15.14 -9.52
CA THR A 81 -6.91 14.06 -10.46
C THR A 81 -5.58 14.43 -11.09
N GLY A 82 -4.51 13.74 -10.72
CA GLY A 82 -3.18 13.97 -11.27
C GLY A 82 -3.19 13.85 -12.80
N LYS A 83 -2.20 14.46 -13.44
CA LYS A 83 -2.01 14.40 -14.88
C LYS A 83 -1.95 12.94 -15.36
N ASN A 84 -2.61 12.62 -16.46
CA ASN A 84 -2.41 11.33 -17.11
C ASN A 84 -1.07 11.36 -17.85
N LEU A 85 -0.21 10.38 -17.57
CA LEU A 85 1.05 10.27 -18.30
C LEU A 85 0.79 9.75 -19.71
N VAL A 86 1.40 10.40 -20.70
CA VAL A 86 1.54 9.80 -22.03
C VAL A 86 2.66 8.77 -22.03
N PHE A 87 2.69 7.90 -23.05
CA PHE A 87 3.66 6.79 -23.12
C PHE A 87 5.11 7.26 -22.94
N GLU A 88 5.50 8.37 -23.57
CA GLU A 88 6.85 8.91 -23.47
C GLU A 88 7.21 9.29 -22.03
N GLU A 89 6.30 9.95 -21.32
CA GLU A 89 6.50 10.35 -19.91
C GLU A 89 6.64 9.14 -18.99
N VAL A 90 5.88 8.07 -19.24
CA VAL A 90 6.03 6.81 -18.49
C VAL A 90 7.41 6.21 -18.70
N ILE A 91 7.93 6.27 -19.93
CA ILE A 91 9.25 5.75 -20.26
C ILE A 91 10.33 6.55 -19.55
N GLU A 92 10.24 7.88 -19.56
CA GLU A 92 11.21 8.74 -18.87
C GLU A 92 11.20 8.49 -17.35
N VAL A 93 10.03 8.50 -16.70
CA VAL A 93 9.92 8.21 -15.25
C VAL A 93 10.49 6.83 -14.90
N ALA A 94 10.24 5.83 -15.75
CA ALA A 94 10.75 4.48 -15.51
C ALA A 94 12.28 4.41 -15.70
N LYS A 95 12.84 5.09 -16.71
CA LYS A 95 14.29 5.15 -16.94
C LYS A 95 14.98 5.82 -15.77
N ASP A 96 14.50 6.99 -15.35
CA ASP A 96 15.09 7.76 -14.25
C ASP A 96 15.13 6.94 -12.95
N GLU A 97 14.03 6.24 -12.62
CA GLU A 97 14.01 5.40 -11.43
C GLU A 97 14.93 4.18 -11.56
N ILE A 98 15.05 3.57 -12.75
CA ILE A 98 15.97 2.45 -12.98
C ILE A 98 17.43 2.90 -12.87
N GLU A 99 17.76 4.08 -13.37
CA GLU A 99 19.11 4.65 -13.30
C GLU A 99 19.48 5.07 -11.88
N MET A 100 18.54 5.67 -11.15
CA MET A 100 18.73 6.08 -9.76
C MET A 100 18.77 4.88 -8.79
N PHE A 101 18.29 3.72 -9.22
CA PHE A 101 18.34 2.50 -8.41
C PHE A 101 19.67 1.78 -8.63
N GLU A 102 20.52 1.73 -7.60
CA GLU A 102 21.82 1.03 -7.57
C GLU A 102 21.68 -0.50 -7.62
N TRP A 103 21.01 -1.02 -8.66
CA TRP A 103 20.63 -2.42 -8.76
C TRP A 103 21.84 -3.36 -8.77
N ARG A 104 23.00 -2.87 -9.23
CA ARG A 104 24.27 -3.62 -9.26
C ARG A 104 24.76 -3.89 -7.84
N ASP A 105 24.88 -2.84 -7.03
CA ASP A 105 25.35 -2.96 -5.64
C ASP A 105 24.38 -3.79 -4.81
N HIS A 106 23.07 -3.63 -5.04
CA HIS A 106 22.05 -4.46 -4.40
C HIS A 106 22.17 -5.93 -4.82
N LEU A 107 22.37 -6.22 -6.10
CA LEU A 107 22.53 -7.59 -6.61
C LEU A 107 23.80 -8.25 -6.09
N ASP A 108 24.92 -7.53 -6.09
CA ASP A 108 26.18 -8.01 -5.54
C ASP A 108 26.03 -8.30 -4.05
N ALA A 109 25.42 -7.41 -3.28
CA ALA A 109 25.10 -7.66 -1.87
C ALA A 109 24.21 -8.89 -1.69
N MET A 110 23.18 -9.08 -2.52
CA MET A 110 22.28 -10.25 -2.46
C MET A 110 23.00 -11.58 -2.63
N MET A 111 24.02 -11.62 -3.49
CA MET A 111 24.80 -12.83 -3.74
C MET A 111 25.63 -13.26 -2.53
N HIS A 112 25.79 -12.38 -1.52
CA HIS A 112 26.48 -12.68 -0.27
C HIS A 112 25.54 -13.21 0.83
N PHE A 113 24.22 -13.29 0.59
CA PHE A 113 23.25 -13.84 1.56
C PHE A 113 22.91 -15.31 1.30
N ASP A 114 22.57 -16.03 2.37
CA ASP A 114 22.15 -17.44 2.31
C ASP A 114 20.82 -17.66 1.56
N THR A 115 20.01 -16.60 1.40
CA THR A 115 18.69 -16.66 0.72
C THR A 115 18.54 -15.55 -0.34
N PRO A 116 19.26 -15.63 -1.46
CA PRO A 116 19.28 -14.57 -2.47
C PRO A 116 17.90 -14.31 -3.10
N GLN A 117 17.04 -15.33 -3.20
CA GLN A 117 15.68 -15.19 -3.74
C GLN A 117 14.78 -14.30 -2.86
N SER A 118 14.94 -14.39 -1.54
CA SER A 118 14.16 -13.57 -0.60
C SER A 118 14.64 -12.11 -0.62
N ALA A 119 15.95 -11.90 -0.70
CA ALA A 119 16.54 -10.58 -0.81
C ALA A 119 16.14 -9.88 -2.12
N LEU A 120 16.14 -10.62 -3.24
CA LEU A 120 15.66 -10.13 -4.54
C LEU A 120 14.20 -9.70 -4.50
N LYS A 121 13.33 -10.53 -3.90
CA LYS A 121 11.91 -10.19 -3.74
C LYS A 121 11.71 -8.91 -2.94
N ASN A 122 12.50 -8.70 -1.89
CA ASN A 122 12.40 -7.50 -1.07
C ASN A 122 12.92 -6.27 -1.82
N MET A 123 14.01 -6.37 -2.57
CA MET A 123 14.49 -5.28 -3.41
C MET A 123 13.46 -4.88 -4.47
N LEU A 124 12.86 -5.85 -5.17
CA LEU A 124 11.82 -5.57 -6.15
C LEU A 124 10.60 -4.88 -5.53
N LYS A 125 10.24 -5.24 -4.29
CA LYS A 125 9.20 -4.52 -3.54
C LYS A 125 9.60 -3.08 -3.27
N LEU A 126 10.81 -2.83 -2.80
CA LEU A 126 11.30 -1.47 -2.53
C LEU A 126 11.34 -0.62 -3.80
N PHE A 127 11.88 -1.17 -4.90
CA PHE A 127 11.85 -0.53 -6.21
C PHE A 127 10.42 -0.21 -6.65
N SER A 128 9.49 -1.15 -6.51
CA SER A 128 8.08 -0.91 -6.89
C SER A 128 7.43 0.22 -6.10
N VAL A 129 7.75 0.36 -4.80
CA VAL A 129 7.22 1.45 -3.97
C VAL A 129 7.82 2.79 -4.39
N ARG A 130 9.12 2.83 -4.68
CA ARG A 130 9.78 4.05 -5.17
C ARG A 130 9.24 4.48 -6.53
N LEU A 131 9.11 3.55 -7.48
CA LEU A 131 8.56 3.83 -8.81
C LEU A 131 7.13 4.40 -8.73
N VAL A 132 6.27 3.80 -7.89
CA VAL A 132 4.91 4.33 -7.67
C VAL A 132 4.96 5.75 -7.11
N ARG A 133 5.88 6.04 -6.18
CA ARG A 133 6.06 7.40 -5.66
C ARG A 133 6.53 8.39 -6.73
N SER A 134 7.50 8.00 -7.56
CA SER A 134 8.00 8.81 -8.67
C SER A 134 6.89 9.15 -9.68
N ILE A 135 6.06 8.15 -10.03
CA ILE A 135 4.87 8.37 -10.88
C ILE A 135 3.90 9.36 -10.22
N ILE A 136 3.57 9.17 -8.93
CA ILE A 136 2.65 10.08 -8.22
C ILE A 136 3.19 11.52 -8.22
N ASN A 137 4.49 11.70 -7.96
CA ASN A 137 5.12 13.02 -7.98
C ASN A 137 5.01 13.65 -9.38
N PHE A 138 5.33 12.89 -10.42
CA PHE A 138 5.20 13.34 -11.81
C PHE A 138 3.75 13.68 -12.18
N GLN A 139 2.77 12.94 -11.66
CA GLN A 139 1.35 13.22 -11.87
C GLN A 139 0.87 14.51 -11.18
N ASN A 140 1.54 14.93 -10.12
CA ASN A 140 1.11 16.04 -9.28
C ASN A 140 1.77 17.38 -9.63
N ASP A 141 2.68 17.44 -10.62
CA ASP A 141 3.46 18.64 -10.98
C ASP A 141 4.10 19.32 -9.75
N GLU A 142 4.67 18.54 -8.82
CA GLU A 142 5.60 19.13 -7.84
C GLU A 142 6.95 19.37 -8.54
N GLU A 143 7.04 20.46 -9.31
CA GLU A 143 8.31 21.14 -9.62
C GLU A 143 8.85 21.77 -8.32
N GLU A 144 9.64 21.00 -7.58
CA GLU A 144 10.62 21.51 -6.62
C GLU A 144 11.97 21.17 -7.28
N TRP A 145 12.86 22.08 -7.72
CA TRP A 145 13.29 23.35 -7.18
C TRP A 145 13.69 24.29 -8.33
N GLU A 146 13.13 25.51 -8.39
CA GLU A 146 13.86 26.61 -9.03
C GLU A 146 15.07 26.90 -8.15
N VAL A 147 16.24 26.41 -8.56
CA VAL A 147 17.50 26.94 -8.05
C VAL A 147 17.63 28.31 -8.71
N GLU A 148 17.16 29.36 -8.03
CA GLU A 148 17.60 30.72 -8.35
C GLU A 148 19.10 30.76 -8.08
N ASP A 149 19.90 30.49 -9.12
CA ASP A 149 21.28 30.97 -9.21
C ASP A 149 21.18 32.50 -9.29
N SER A 150 21.04 33.15 -8.14
CA SER A 150 21.40 34.56 -8.03
C SER A 150 22.93 34.62 -7.94
N GLU A 151 23.54 34.67 -9.12
CA GLU A 151 24.84 35.30 -9.32
C GLU A 151 24.75 36.75 -8.79
N ASP A 152 25.12 36.97 -7.54
CA ASP A 152 25.50 38.30 -7.08
C ASP A 152 27.04 38.35 -6.99
N GLU A 153 27.61 38.70 -8.14
CA GLU A 153 28.90 39.36 -8.25
C GLU A 153 28.87 40.74 -7.54
N GLU A 154 30.04 41.15 -7.03
CA GLU A 154 30.45 42.52 -6.67
C GLU A 154 29.93 43.13 -5.34
N GLU A 155 30.77 43.17 -4.29
CA GLU A 155 31.73 44.26 -4.01
C GLU A 155 32.76 43.90 -2.91
#